data_AF-A0A1Q8BP18-F1
#
_entry.id   AF-A0A1Q8BP18-F1
#
_cell.length_a   1.000
_cell.length_b   1.000
_cell.length_c   1.000
_cell.angle_alpha   90.00
_cell.angle_beta   90.00
_cell.angle_gamma   90.00
#
_symmetry.space_group_name_H-M   'P 1'
#
loop_
_entity.id
_entity.type
_entity.pdbx_description
1 polymer ?
#
loop_
_entity_poly.entity_id
_entity_poly.type
_entity_poly.pdbx_seq_one_letter_code
_entity_poly.pdbx_strand_id
1 'polypeptide(L)'
;MVHHIVLYRLKPEVTPARVEEMMMNTRMQLLKIPEVLSIKCGKRIDPETDWPFFIAIDFESMDKFAMFREDSIYVKFVEEVIKPNTE
;
A
#
# COMPACT_ATOMS: atom_id res chain seq x y z
N MET A 1 -9.14 -14.48 9.22
CA MET A 1 -7.90 -13.78 8.82
C MET A 1 -7.97 -13.47 7.34
N VAL A 2 -7.75 -12.21 6.97
CA VAL A 2 -7.82 -11.70 5.60
C VAL A 2 -6.44 -11.17 5.22
N HIS A 3 -5.90 -11.63 4.09
CA HIS A 3 -4.69 -11.10 3.48
C HIS A 3 -5.07 -10.23 2.29
N HIS A 4 -4.99 -8.91 2.45
CA HIS A 4 -5.27 -7.96 1.38
C HIS A 4 -3.96 -7.61 0.66
N ILE A 5 -3.83 -8.05 -0.59
CA ILE A 5 -2.62 -7.83 -1.40
C ILE A 5 -2.98 -6.99 -2.61
N VAL A 6 -2.25 -5.91 -2.83
CA VAL A 6 -2.40 -5.02 -3.99
C VAL A 6 -1.06 -4.87 -4.69
N LEU A 7 -1.09 -5.07 -6.01
CA LEU A 7 0.02 -4.85 -6.93
C LEU A 7 -0.26 -3.59 -7.72
N TYR A 8 0.71 -2.70 -7.83
CA TYR A 8 0.56 -1.42 -8.50
C TYR A 8 1.47 -1.31 -9.71
N ARG A 9 0.88 -0.89 -10.84
CA ARG A 9 1.63 -0.24 -11.91
C ARG A 9 1.88 1.21 -11.50
N LEU A 10 3.04 1.72 -11.89
CA LEU A 10 3.44 3.09 -11.59
C LEU A 10 3.51 3.88 -12.87
N LYS A 11 3.20 5.17 -12.77
CA LYS A 11 3.38 6.11 -13.88
C LYS A 11 4.85 6.18 -14.29
N PRO A 12 5.18 6.49 -15.56
CA PRO A 12 6.55 6.46 -16.06
C PRO A 12 7.51 7.43 -15.35
N GLU A 13 6.98 8.54 -14.82
CA GLU A 13 7.74 9.55 -14.08
C GLU A 13 8.13 9.15 -12.64
N VAL A 14 7.61 8.03 -12.12
CA VAL A 14 7.90 7.59 -10.76
C VAL A 14 9.31 7.03 -10.65
N THR A 15 10.18 7.76 -9.95
CA THR A 15 11.57 7.38 -9.76
C THR A 15 11.75 6.29 -8.70
N PRO A 16 12.89 5.55 -8.68
CA PRO A 16 13.19 4.59 -7.62
C PRO A 16 13.16 5.22 -6.22
N ALA A 17 13.65 6.45 -6.07
CA ALA A 17 13.61 7.18 -4.80
C ALA A 17 12.16 7.46 -4.34
N ARG A 18 11.27 7.75 -5.29
CA ARG A 18 9.84 7.92 -5.00
C ARG A 18 9.19 6.61 -4.54
N VAL A 19 9.57 5.47 -5.11
CA VAL A 19 9.08 4.15 -4.64
C VAL A 19 9.54 3.86 -3.21
N GLU A 20 10.78 4.19 -2.85
CA GLU A 20 11.26 4.08 -1.46
C GLU A 20 10.44 4.95 -0.50
N GLU A 21 10.12 6.18 -0.90
CA GLU A 21 9.27 7.07 -0.13
C GLU A 21 7.84 6.51 0.03
N MET A 22 7.25 5.96 -1.04
CA MET A 22 5.94 5.30 -1.00
C MET A 22 5.94 4.12 -0.01
N MET A 23 7.00 3.29 -0.02
CA MET A 23 7.15 2.19 0.95
C MET A 23 7.24 2.71 2.39
N MET A 24 7.99 3.79 2.62
CA MET A 24 8.11 4.41 3.94
C MET A 24 6.77 4.98 4.41
N ASN A 25 6.08 5.75 3.57
CA ASN A 25 4.77 6.32 3.85
C ASN A 25 3.72 5.25 4.13
N THR A 26 3.73 4.14 3.38
CA THR A 26 2.84 2.99 3.63
C THR A 26 2.98 2.49 5.07
N ARG A 27 4.21 2.24 5.53
CA ARG A 27 4.46 1.77 6.90
C ARG A 27 4.13 2.83 7.94
N MET A 28 4.57 4.07 7.74
CA MET A 28 4.38 5.16 8.71
C MET A 28 2.91 5.57 8.92
N GLN A 29 2.08 5.45 7.88
CA GLN A 29 0.68 5.88 7.95
C GLN A 29 -0.21 4.71 8.35
N LEU A 30 -0.16 3.58 7.63
CA LEU A 30 -1.16 2.52 7.80
C LEU A 30 -0.97 1.70 9.08
N LEU A 31 0.24 1.63 9.66
CA LEU A 31 0.44 1.01 10.99
C LEU A 31 -0.21 1.79 12.14
N LYS A 32 -0.72 3.01 11.89
CA LYS A 32 -1.47 3.78 12.87
C LYS A 32 -2.93 3.34 12.97
N ILE A 33 -3.43 2.57 12.00
CA ILE A 33 -4.82 2.10 11.96
C ILE A 33 -4.93 0.83 12.82
N PRO A 34 -5.77 0.81 13.88
CA PRO A 34 -5.82 -0.31 14.82
C PRO A 34 -6.19 -1.67 14.20
N GLU A 35 -7.00 -1.66 13.14
CA GLU A 35 -7.47 -2.85 12.40
C GLU A 35 -6.32 -3.60 11.70
N VAL A 36 -5.19 -2.93 11.46
CA VAL A 36 -4.04 -3.48 10.74
C VAL A 36 -3.20 -4.36 11.65
N LEU A 37 -3.12 -5.66 11.35
CA LEU A 37 -2.30 -6.61 12.12
C LEU A 37 -0.84 -6.64 11.65
N SER A 38 -0.63 -6.51 10.34
CA SER A 38 0.71 -6.55 9.75
C SER A 38 0.73 -5.83 8.41
N ILE A 39 1.88 -5.27 8.05
CA ILE A 39 2.12 -4.65 6.74
C ILE A 39 3.42 -5.17 6.16
N LYS A 40 3.37 -5.58 4.90
CA LYS A 40 4.54 -5.79 4.04
C LYS A 40 4.39 -4.94 2.80
N CYS A 41 5.45 -4.26 2.38
CA CYS A 41 5.50 -3.56 1.12
C CYS A 41 6.90 -3.65 0.53
N GLY A 42 7.00 -3.57 -0.79
CA GLY A 42 8.25 -3.80 -1.47
C GLY A 42 8.23 -3.30 -2.90
N LYS A 43 9.44 -3.13 -3.44
CA LYS A 43 9.68 -2.87 -4.85
C LYS A 43 10.02 -4.16 -5.58
N ARG A 44 9.73 -4.18 -6.87
CA ARG A 44 10.12 -5.27 -7.77
C ARG A 44 11.63 -5.49 -7.77
N ILE A 45 12.03 -6.76 -7.71
CA ILE A 45 13.42 -7.21 -7.84
C ILE A 45 13.67 -7.91 -9.19
N ASP A 46 12.63 -8.49 -9.79
CA ASP A 46 12.68 -9.15 -11.10
C ASP A 46 12.19 -8.19 -12.19
N PRO A 47 13.06 -7.71 -13.10
CA PRO A 47 12.71 -6.73 -14.13
C PRO A 47 11.66 -7.21 -15.14
N GLU A 48 11.40 -8.52 -15.25
CA GLU A 48 10.43 -9.09 -16.19
C GLU A 48 8.96 -8.94 -15.74
N THR A 49 8.71 -8.47 -14.51
CA THR A 49 7.33 -8.38 -13.96
C THR A 49 6.74 -6.97 -14.05
N ASP A 50 5.48 -6.83 -14.48
CA ASP A 50 4.86 -5.50 -14.70
C ASP A 50 4.46 -4.73 -13.43
N TRP A 51 4.77 -5.24 -12.24
CA TRP A 51 4.27 -4.73 -10.96
C TRP A 51 5.42 -4.19 -10.09
N PRO A 52 5.87 -2.95 -10.32
CA PRO A 52 7.04 -2.38 -9.65
C PRO A 52 6.87 -2.16 -8.15
N PHE A 53 5.64 -2.13 -7.62
CA PHE A 53 5.35 -1.86 -6.21
C PHE A 53 4.18 -2.72 -5.69
N PHE A 54 4.27 -3.18 -4.44
CA PHE A 54 3.18 -3.91 -3.78
C PHE A 54 2.96 -3.49 -2.33
N ILE A 55 1.75 -3.73 -1.84
CA ILE A 55 1.37 -3.66 -0.42
C ILE A 55 0.57 -4.92 -0.07
N ALA A 56 0.90 -5.53 1.06
CA ALA A 56 0.16 -6.61 1.68
C ALA A 56 -0.18 -6.23 3.13
N ILE A 57 -1.45 -6.38 3.50
CA ILE A 57 -1.97 -6.00 4.81
C ILE A 57 -2.81 -7.15 5.36
N ASP A 58 -2.60 -7.47 6.63
CA ASP A 58 -3.32 -8.53 7.33
C ASP A 58 -4.40 -7.95 8.24
N PHE A 59 -5.57 -8.57 8.22
CA PHE A 59 -6.71 -8.23 9.08
C PHE A 59 -7.29 -9.48 9.75
N GLU A 60 -7.91 -9.30 10.91
CA GLU A 60 -8.52 -10.39 11.68
C GLU A 60 -9.74 -10.99 10.95
N SER A 61 -10.62 -10.12 10.43
CA SER A 61 -11.89 -10.49 9.81
C SER A 61 -12.25 -9.56 8.63
N MET A 62 -13.31 -9.90 7.89
CA MET A 62 -13.84 -9.05 6.82
C MET A 62 -14.43 -7.74 7.36
N ASP A 63 -14.99 -7.74 8.57
CA ASP A 63 -15.50 -6.52 9.20
C ASP A 63 -14.37 -5.53 9.50
N LYS A 64 -13.23 -6.02 10.01
CA LYS A 64 -12.04 -5.20 10.24
C LYS A 64 -11.46 -4.64 8.94
N PHE A 65 -11.47 -5.44 7.87
CA PHE A 65 -11.10 -4.95 6.54
C PHE A 65 -12.07 -3.88 6.02
N ALA A 66 -13.38 -4.02 6.27
CA ALA A 66 -14.37 -3.00 5.89
C ALA A 66 -14.13 -1.68 6.65
N MET A 67 -13.92 -1.74 7.96
CA MET A 67 -13.58 -0.57 8.78
C MET A 67 -12.31 0.13 8.28
N PHE A 68 -11.25 -0.63 7.98
CA PHE A 68 -10.00 -0.09 7.43
C PHE A 68 -10.20 0.72 6.15
N ARG A 69 -11.08 0.29 5.25
CA ARG A 69 -11.34 0.99 3.98
C ARG A 69 -12.04 2.33 4.16
N GLU A 70 -12.71 2.53 5.28
CA GLU A 70 -13.41 3.77 5.63
C GLU A 70 -12.55 4.69 6.53
N ASP A 71 -11.42 4.20 7.05
CA ASP A 71 -10.54 4.97 7.92
C ASP A 71 -9.94 6.18 7.18
N SER A 72 -10.03 7.35 7.79
CA SER A 72 -9.53 8.61 7.22
C SER A 72 -8.03 8.59 6.88
N ILE A 73 -7.22 7.85 7.63
CA ILE A 73 -5.79 7.67 7.35
C ILE A 73 -5.61 6.91 6.05
N TYR A 74 -6.39 5.84 5.83
CA TYR A 74 -6.34 5.06 4.59
C TYR A 74 -6.84 5.88 3.39
N VAL A 75 -7.97 6.58 3.54
CA VAL A 75 -8.52 7.45 2.48
C VAL A 75 -7.48 8.49 2.07
N LYS A 76 -6.87 9.19 3.03
CA LYS A 76 -5.82 10.19 2.76
C LYS A 76 -4.59 9.56 2.11
N PHE A 77 -4.14 8.40 2.61
CA PHE A 77 -3.02 7.66 2.04
C PHE A 77 -3.26 7.31 0.57
N VAL A 78 -4.48 6.88 0.22
CA VAL A 78 -4.83 6.57 -1.17
C VAL A 78 -4.74 7.82 -2.06
N GLU A 79 -5.29 8.95 -1.62
CA GLU A 79 -5.28 10.20 -2.40
C GLU A 79 -3.88 10.81 -2.54
N GLU A 80 -3.05 10.77 -1.50
CA GLU A 80 -1.76 11.47 -1.47
C GLU A 80 -0.56 10.60 -1.86
N VAL A 81 -0.65 9.29 -1.65
CA VAL A 81 0.48 8.35 -1.85
C VAL A 81 0.22 7.38 -2.99
N ILE A 82 -0.98 6.83 -3.14
CA ILE A 82 -1.25 5.83 -4.18
C ILE A 82 -1.59 6.51 -5.51
N LYS A 83 -2.75 7.17 -5.59
CA LYS A 83 -3.29 7.75 -6.84
C LYS A 83 -2.33 8.66 -7.61
N PRO A 84 -1.48 9.49 -6.97
CA PRO A 84 -0.57 10.36 -7.72
C PRO A 84 0.51 9.57 -8.47
N ASN A 85 0.88 8.38 -8.00
CA ASN A 85 2.00 7.60 -8.50
C ASN A 85 1.58 6.36 -9.32
N THR A 86 0.31 5.93 -9.25
CA THR A 86 -0.17 4.70 -9.90
C THR A 86 -1.06 4.99 -11.11
N GLU A 87 -1.10 4.06 -12.06
CA GLU A 87 -1.96 4.09 -13.27
C GLU A 87 -3.25 3.26 -13.11
#